data_AF-A0A8T4SHI6-F1
#
_entry.id   AF-A0A8T4SHI6-F1
#
_cell.length_a   1.000
_cell.length_b   1.000
_cell.length_c   1.000
_cell.angle_alpha   90.00
_cell.angle_beta   90.00
_cell.angle_gamma   90.00
#
_symmetry.space_group_name_H-M   'P 1'
#
loop_
_entity.id
_entity.type
_entity.pdbx_description
1 polymer ?
#
loop_
_entity_poly.entity_id
_entity_poly.type
_entity_poly.pdbx_seq_one_letter_code
_entity_poly.pdbx_strand_id
1 'polypeptide(L)'
;MALGLVRTLVRFWSGALFLPLSLNNILNNILITDNPMHIDKELTKKIAKTARLELTNSELEQFTLDLQEIVKAFSVLDQIDVAKTESSFRPVEQKNNLREDKETDCLTQEEVLKFTKNNRDGFFIGPKTVE
;
A
#
# COMPACT_ATOMS: atom_id res chain seq x y z
N MET A 1 -2.52 19.65 -17.18
CA MET A 1 -1.91 19.91 -18.51
C MET A 1 -0.53 19.26 -18.69
N ALA A 2 0.36 19.29 -17.67
CA ALA A 2 1.73 18.75 -17.80
C ALA A 2 1.82 17.22 -17.98
N LEU A 3 1.00 16.44 -17.27
CA LEU A 3 1.02 14.97 -17.32
C LEU A 3 0.59 14.39 -18.69
N GLY A 4 -0.35 15.04 -19.37
CA GLY A 4 -0.79 14.65 -20.71
C GLY A 4 0.31 14.80 -21.76
N LEU A 5 1.06 15.91 -21.70
CA LEU A 5 2.19 16.18 -22.59
C LEU A 5 3.31 15.15 -22.41
N VAL A 6 3.65 14.81 -21.15
CA VAL A 6 4.65 13.78 -20.82
C VAL A 6 4.25 12.42 -21.39
N ARG A 7 2.97 12.04 -21.31
CA ARG A 7 2.44 10.77 -21.84
C ARG A 7 2.54 10.67 -23.37
N THR A 8 2.28 11.76 -24.10
CA THR A 8 2.48 11.83 -25.56
C THR A 8 3.95 11.79 -25.95
N LEU A 9 4.82 12.48 -25.21
CA LEU A 9 6.27 12.51 -25.47
C LEU A 9 6.92 11.13 -25.29
N VAL A 10 6.53 10.38 -24.25
CA VAL A 10 7.04 9.03 -24.00
C VAL A 10 6.56 8.03 -25.07
N ARG A 11 5.30 8.12 -25.52
CA ARG A 11 4.77 7.31 -26.64
C ARG A 11 5.49 7.59 -27.96
N PHE A 12 5.89 8.83 -28.20
CA PHE A 12 6.59 9.23 -29.42
C PHE A 12 8.05 8.72 -29.45
N TRP A 13 8.69 8.59 -28.29
CA TRP A 13 10.09 8.12 -28.18
C TRP A 13 10.24 6.59 -28.07
N SER A 14 9.19 5.86 -27.70
CA SER A 14 9.23 4.40 -27.57
C SER A 14 9.39 3.64 -28.90
N GLY A 15 9.32 4.33 -30.05
CA GLY A 15 9.58 3.76 -31.38
C GLY A 15 11.05 3.77 -31.82
N ALA A 16 11.95 4.39 -31.04
CA ALA A 16 13.37 4.50 -31.39
C ALA A 16 14.25 3.91 -30.28
N LEU A 17 14.86 2.76 -30.60
CA LEU A 17 16.11 2.20 -30.07
C LEU A 17 16.50 2.50 -28.59
N PHE A 18 16.43 1.44 -27.77
CA PHE A 18 17.28 1.17 -26.60
C PHE A 18 17.22 2.16 -25.43
N LEU A 19 16.25 1.96 -24.53
CA LEU A 19 16.24 2.60 -23.22
C LEU A 19 17.15 1.84 -22.23
N PRO A 20 17.99 2.54 -21.43
CA PRO A 20 18.80 1.92 -20.40
C PRO A 20 17.91 1.33 -19.28
N LEU A 21 18.28 0.15 -18.75
CA LEU A 21 17.54 -0.59 -17.70
C LEU A 21 17.12 0.26 -16.48
N SER A 22 17.85 1.33 -16.18
CA SER A 22 17.53 2.29 -15.11
C SER A 22 16.25 3.09 -15.37
N LEU A 23 15.94 3.42 -16.62
CA LEU A 23 14.74 4.18 -17.01
C LEU A 23 13.51 3.27 -17.12
N ASN A 24 13.69 1.97 -17.36
CA ASN A 24 12.57 1.02 -17.42
C ASN A 24 11.81 0.91 -16.08
N ASN A 25 12.50 1.00 -14.93
CA ASN A 25 11.81 0.99 -13.64
C ASN A 25 10.99 2.27 -13.38
N ILE A 26 11.47 3.42 -13.86
CA ILE A 26 10.78 4.70 -13.71
C ILE A 26 9.59 4.75 -14.67
N LEU A 27 9.76 4.27 -15.90
CA LEU A 27 8.69 4.15 -16.89
C LEU A 27 7.64 3.13 -16.44
N ASN A 28 8.02 1.99 -15.86
CA ASN A 28 7.08 1.01 -15.34
C ASN A 28 6.22 1.57 -14.21
N ASN A 29 6.77 2.43 -13.32
CA ASN A 29 6.01 3.09 -12.27
C ASN A 29 5.10 4.22 -12.79
N ILE A 30 5.48 4.90 -13.86
CA ILE A 30 4.69 5.99 -14.48
C ILE A 30 3.61 5.45 -15.43
N LEU A 31 3.82 4.25 -16.02
CA LEU A 31 2.89 3.58 -16.92
C LEU A 31 1.90 2.65 -16.20
N ILE A 32 1.92 2.57 -14.86
CA ILE A 32 0.87 1.91 -14.05
C ILE A 32 -0.42 2.77 -14.08
N THR A 33 -1.06 2.91 -15.24
CA THR A 33 -2.48 3.27 -15.28
C THR A 33 -3.29 2.48 -16.32
N ASP A 34 -2.67 1.67 -17.19
CA ASP A 34 -3.41 1.07 -18.32
C ASP A 34 -3.14 -0.44 -18.53
N ASN A 35 -2.75 -1.19 -17.51
CA ASN A 35 -2.72 -2.65 -17.61
C ASN A 35 -3.68 -3.23 -16.57
N PRO A 36 -4.62 -4.13 -16.92
CA PRO A 36 -5.45 -4.79 -15.91
C PRO A 36 -4.49 -5.40 -14.89
N MET A 37 -4.73 -5.08 -13.62
CA MET A 37 -3.86 -5.47 -12.52
C MET A 37 -3.79 -7.01 -12.49
N HIS A 38 -2.73 -7.56 -13.09
CA HIS A 38 -2.53 -9.00 -13.18
C HIS A 38 -1.97 -9.49 -11.86
N ILE A 39 -2.80 -10.20 -11.11
CA ILE A 39 -2.43 -10.76 -9.82
C ILE A 39 -1.86 -12.14 -10.06
N ASP A 40 -0.56 -12.30 -9.85
CA ASP A 40 0.13 -13.58 -9.87
C ASP A 40 0.57 -14.01 -8.47
N LYS A 41 1.05 -15.24 -8.33
CA LYS A 41 1.50 -15.79 -7.05
C LYS A 41 2.66 -14.98 -6.45
N GLU A 42 3.52 -14.39 -7.28
CA GLU A 42 4.65 -13.59 -6.82
C GLU A 42 4.19 -12.27 -6.18
N LEU A 43 3.22 -11.61 -6.81
CA LEU A 43 2.58 -10.40 -6.29
C LEU A 43 1.84 -10.71 -4.99
N THR A 44 1.05 -11.79 -4.94
CA THR A 44 0.36 -12.22 -3.72
C THR A 44 1.36 -12.47 -2.59
N LYS A 45 2.50 -13.13 -2.88
CA LYS A 45 3.58 -13.35 -1.90
C LYS A 45 4.20 -12.04 -1.42
N LYS A 46 4.39 -11.07 -2.31
CA LYS A 46 4.90 -9.73 -1.96
C LYS A 46 3.92 -8.95 -1.07
N ILE A 47 2.63 -9.03 -1.37
CA ILE A 47 1.56 -8.43 -0.56
C ILE A 47 1.54 -9.07 0.82
N ALA A 48 1.56 -10.40 0.90
CA ALA A 48 1.60 -11.14 2.17
C ALA A 48 2.82 -10.75 3.03
N LYS A 49 4.01 -10.69 2.43
CA LYS A 49 5.23 -10.21 3.11
C LYS A 49 5.08 -8.77 3.63
N THR A 50 4.44 -7.90 2.85
CA THR A 50 4.18 -6.50 3.25
C THR A 50 3.23 -6.43 4.44
N ALA A 51 2.18 -7.26 4.43
CA ALA A 51 1.22 -7.41 5.51
C ALA A 51 1.75 -8.24 6.71
N ARG A 52 3.00 -8.75 6.65
CA ARG A 52 3.60 -9.64 7.66
C ARG A 52 2.79 -10.93 7.89
N LEU A 53 2.20 -11.46 6.82
CA LEU A 53 1.48 -12.73 6.81
C LEU A 53 2.38 -13.82 6.22
N GLU A 54 2.50 -14.93 6.94
CA GLU A 54 3.10 -16.17 6.44
C GLU A 54 1.98 -17.03 5.85
N LEU A 55 2.07 -17.31 4.55
CA LEU A 55 1.08 -18.11 3.83
C LEU A 55 1.68 -19.45 3.43
N THR A 56 0.91 -20.51 3.59
CA THR A 56 1.22 -21.81 2.99
C THR A 56 1.05 -21.76 1.47
N ASN A 57 1.61 -22.74 0.74
CA ASN A 57 1.44 -22.79 -0.71
C ASN A 57 -0.03 -22.93 -1.13
N SER A 58 -0.84 -23.67 -0.37
CA SER A 58 -2.27 -23.83 -0.64
C SER A 58 -3.03 -22.51 -0.46
N GLU A 59 -2.76 -21.78 0.62
CA GLU A 59 -3.37 -20.47 0.87
C GLU A 59 -2.92 -19.44 -0.16
N LEU A 60 -1.66 -19.49 -0.59
CA LEU A 60 -1.15 -18.61 -1.63
C LEU A 60 -1.91 -18.79 -2.96
N GLU A 61 -2.22 -20.03 -3.33
CA GLU A 61 -3.01 -20.32 -4.52
C GLU A 61 -4.44 -19.81 -4.39
N GLN A 62 -5.08 -20.10 -3.26
CA GLN A 62 -6.44 -19.65 -2.99
C GLN A 62 -6.53 -18.12 -2.98
N PHE A 63 -5.69 -17.43 -2.21
CA PHE A 63 -5.72 -15.97 -2.14
C PHE A 63 -5.37 -15.29 -3.46
N THR A 64 -4.57 -15.93 -4.31
CA THR A 64 -4.32 -15.39 -5.65
C THR A 64 -5.61 -15.38 -6.47
N LEU A 65 -6.40 -16.44 -6.43
CA LEU A 65 -7.69 -16.51 -7.12
C LEU A 65 -8.71 -15.54 -6.52
N ASP A 66 -8.82 -15.50 -5.19
CA ASP A 66 -9.77 -14.63 -4.49
C ASP A 66 -9.48 -13.15 -4.79
N LEU A 67 -8.20 -12.75 -4.75
CA LEU A 67 -7.81 -11.38 -5.07
C LEU A 67 -8.10 -11.02 -6.54
N GLN A 68 -7.91 -11.96 -7.48
CA GLN A 68 -8.25 -11.74 -8.89
C GLN A 68 -9.75 -11.47 -9.05
N GLU A 69 -10.60 -12.25 -8.37
CA GLU A 69 -12.04 -12.07 -8.41
C GLU A 69 -12.47 -10.74 -7.79
N ILE A 70 -11.93 -10.38 -6.63
CA ILE A 70 -12.24 -9.13 -5.94
C ILE A 70 -11.88 -7.93 -6.81
N VAL A 71 -10.66 -7.91 -7.36
CA VAL A 71 -10.20 -6.79 -8.21
C VAL A 71 -11.04 -6.70 -9.48
N LYS A 72 -11.42 -7.83 -10.06
CA LYS A 72 -12.34 -7.87 -11.20
C LYS A 72 -13.70 -7.25 -10.82
N ALA A 73 -14.22 -7.50 -9.63
CA ALA A 73 -15.46 -6.88 -9.16
C ALA A 73 -15.34 -5.34 -9.04
N PHE A 74 -14.19 -4.83 -8.62
CA PHE A 74 -13.93 -3.39 -8.52
C PHE A 74 -13.77 -2.68 -9.88
N SER A 75 -13.51 -3.40 -10.98
CA SER A 75 -13.37 -2.80 -12.33
C SER A 75 -14.60 -2.04 -12.83
N VAL A 76 -15.76 -2.23 -12.20
CA VAL A 76 -16.98 -1.45 -12.47
C VAL A 76 -16.75 0.03 -12.14
N LEU A 77 -15.91 0.35 -11.17
CA LEU A 77 -15.61 1.73 -10.78
C LEU A 77 -14.79 2.49 -11.84
N ASP A 78 -14.00 1.78 -12.65
CA ASP A 78 -13.16 2.38 -13.70
C ASP A 78 -13.99 2.99 -14.84
N GLN A 79 -15.28 2.63 -14.94
CA GLN A 79 -16.20 3.13 -15.96
C GLN A 79 -16.79 4.50 -15.61
N ILE A 80 -16.56 4.99 -14.39
CA ILE A 80 -17.16 6.22 -13.88
C ILE A 80 -16.16 7.38 -14.06
N ASP A 81 -16.54 8.42 -14.82
CA ASP A 81 -15.73 9.63 -14.94
C ASP A 81 -15.82 10.49 -13.67
N VAL A 82 -14.68 10.59 -12.97
CA VAL A 82 -14.52 11.38 -11.74
C VAL A 82 -13.56 12.56 -11.91
N ALA A 83 -13.19 12.93 -13.15
CA ALA A 83 -12.16 13.94 -13.41
C ALA A 83 -12.47 15.34 -12.85
N LYS A 84 -13.73 15.64 -12.56
CA LYS A 84 -14.19 16.93 -12.03
C LYS A 84 -14.69 16.87 -10.58
N THR A 85 -14.54 15.73 -9.92
CA THR A 85 -15.06 15.50 -8.57
C THR A 85 -13.92 15.48 -7.56
N GLU A 86 -14.09 16.21 -6.46
CA GLU A 86 -13.14 16.20 -5.35
C GLU A 86 -13.21 14.88 -4.58
N SER A 87 -12.05 14.39 -4.11
CA SER A 87 -12.00 13.16 -3.32
C SER A 87 -12.63 13.36 -1.94
N SER A 88 -13.54 12.47 -1.56
CA SER A 88 -14.17 12.49 -0.24
C SER A 88 -13.36 11.65 0.76
N PHE A 89 -12.60 12.31 1.64
CA PHE A 89 -11.82 11.63 2.69
C PHE A 89 -12.59 11.39 3.99
N ARG A 90 -13.54 12.26 4.30
CA ARG A 90 -14.36 12.20 5.52
C ARG A 90 -15.80 12.54 5.17
N PRO A 91 -16.79 11.81 5.72
CA PRO A 91 -18.20 12.07 5.45
C PRO A 91 -18.71 13.38 6.09
N VAL A 92 -17.99 13.90 7.10
CA VAL A 92 -18.34 15.11 7.82
C VAL A 92 -17.18 16.09 7.75
N GLU A 93 -17.49 17.37 7.57
CA GLU A 93 -16.50 18.44 7.64
C GLU A 93 -15.90 18.51 9.05
N GLN A 94 -14.60 18.21 9.15
CA GLN A 94 -13.85 18.33 10.38
C GLN A 94 -12.86 19.48 10.27
N LYS A 95 -12.89 20.38 11.26
CA LYS A 95 -11.83 21.36 11.49
C LYS A 95 -10.76 20.71 12.38
N ASN A 96 -9.53 21.22 12.31
CA ASN A 96 -8.44 20.75 13.16
C ASN A 96 -8.84 20.90 14.63
N ASN A 97 -9.03 19.77 15.31
CA ASN A 97 -9.21 19.72 16.75
C ASN A 97 -7.86 19.41 17.38
N LEU A 98 -7.16 20.45 17.84
CA LEU A 98 -5.83 20.32 18.42
C LEU A 98 -5.95 19.93 19.89
N ARG A 99 -5.12 18.98 20.33
CA ARG A 99 -4.95 18.67 21.75
C ARG A 99 -4.18 19.81 22.43
N GLU A 100 -4.63 20.21 23.62
CA GLU A 100 -3.86 21.15 24.45
C GLU A 100 -2.53 20.54 24.89
N ASP A 101 -1.47 21.35 24.92
CA ASP A 101 -0.16 20.94 25.40
C ASP A 101 -0.09 21.00 26.93
N LYS A 102 -0.76 20.04 27.57
CA LYS A 102 -0.77 19.86 29.03
C LYS A 102 -0.41 18.41 29.35
N GLU A 103 0.33 18.25 30.45
CA GLU A 103 0.63 16.94 31.00
C GLU A 103 -0.66 16.28 31.50
N THR A 104 -0.75 14.97 31.28
CA THR A 104 -1.85 14.12 31.75
C THR A 104 -1.24 12.90 32.43
N ASP A 105 -1.99 12.29 33.34
CA ASP A 105 -1.55 11.06 33.99
C ASP A 105 -1.25 9.97 32.95
N CYS A 106 -0.07 9.37 33.06
CA CYS A 106 0.34 8.23 32.26
C CYS A 106 -0.13 6.93 32.91
N LEU A 107 -0.30 5.89 32.10
CA LEU A 107 -0.48 4.52 32.62
C LEU A 107 0.75 4.10 33.43
N THR A 108 0.54 3.38 34.52
CA THR A 108 1.62 2.79 35.30
C THR A 108 2.33 1.69 34.50
N GLN A 109 3.60 1.42 34.81
CA GLN A 109 4.36 0.36 34.14
C GLN A 109 3.67 -1.01 34.27
N GLU A 110 3.04 -1.30 35.40
CA GLU A 110 2.28 -2.53 35.64
C GLU A 110 1.06 -2.62 34.70
N GLU A 111 0.28 -1.54 34.57
CA GLU A 111 -0.90 -1.50 33.71
C GLU A 111 -0.57 -1.70 32.23
N VAL A 112 0.58 -1.21 31.79
CA VAL A 112 1.08 -1.39 30.42
C VAL A 112 1.54 -2.82 30.18
N LEU A 113 2.23 -3.43 31.15
CA LEU A 113 2.85 -4.75 30.99
C LEU A 113 1.91 -5.93 31.29
N LYS A 114 0.78 -5.71 31.96
CA LYS A 114 -0.13 -6.79 32.40
C LYS A 114 -0.67 -7.69 31.27
N PHE A 115 -0.70 -7.20 30.03
CA PHE A 115 -1.23 -7.95 28.89
C PHE A 115 -0.16 -8.64 28.04
N THR A 116 1.12 -8.51 28.37
CA THR A 116 2.21 -9.18 27.67
C THR A 116 2.85 -10.26 28.53
N LYS A 117 3.09 -11.44 27.95
CA LYS A 117 3.92 -12.49 28.57
C LYS A 117 5.42 -12.25 28.34
N ASN A 118 5.76 -11.45 27.35
CA ASN A 118 7.14 -11.16 26.96
C ASN A 118 7.58 -9.85 27.61
N ASN A 119 7.74 -9.88 28.93
CA ASN A 119 8.31 -8.78 29.70
C ASN A 119 9.40 -9.27 30.66
N ARG A 120 10.40 -8.41 30.92
CA ARG A 120 11.44 -8.64 31.93
C ARG A 120 11.97 -7.29 32.41
N ASP A 121 12.20 -7.17 33.71
CA ASP A 121 12.77 -5.97 34.35
C ASP A 121 12.04 -4.66 33.98
N GLY A 122 10.73 -4.72 33.70
CA GLY A 122 9.94 -3.55 33.30
C GLY A 122 9.98 -3.19 31.81
N PHE A 123 10.54 -4.07 30.95
CA PHE A 123 10.66 -3.86 29.51
C PHE A 123 9.91 -4.93 28.71
N PHE A 124 9.47 -4.57 27.50
CA PHE A 124 9.04 -5.54 26.50
C PHE A 124 10.24 -6.28 25.92
N ILE A 125 10.14 -7.61 25.81
CA ILE A 125 11.18 -8.42 25.17
C ILE A 125 10.72 -8.76 23.75
N GLY A 126 11.54 -8.38 22.76
CA GLY A 126 11.39 -8.77 21.37
C GLY A 126 12.62 -9.54 20.87
N PRO A 127 12.53 -10.16 19.68
CA PRO A 127 13.70 -10.73 19.02
C PRO A 127 14.76 -9.64 18.81
N LYS A 128 16.04 -10.02 18.92
CA LYS A 128 17.15 -9.09 18.71
C LYS A 128 17.12 -8.59 17.27
N THR A 129 17.10 -7.28 17.08
CA THR A 129 17.29 -6.68 15.76
C THR A 129 18.70 -7.02 15.26
N VAL A 130 18.76 -7.63 14.08
CA VAL A 130 19.99 -7.76 13.30
C VAL A 130 20.06 -6.56 12.35
N GLU A 131 21.16 -5.82 12.40
CA GLU A 131 21.54 -4.84 11.37
C GLU A 131 22.11 -5.54 10.14
#